data_AF-A0A5E6T0Q3-F1
#
_entry.id   AF-A0A5E6T0Q3-F1
#
_cell.length_a   1.000
_cell.length_b   1.000
_cell.length_c   1.000
_cell.angle_alpha   90.00
_cell.angle_beta   90.00
_cell.angle_gamma   90.00
#
_symmetry.space_group_name_H-M   'P 1'
#
loop_
_entity.id
_entity.type
_entity.pdbx_description
1 polymer ?
#
loop_
_entity_poly.entity_id
_entity_poly.type
_entity_poly.pdbx_seq_one_letter_code
_entity_poly.pdbx_strand_id
1 'polypeptide(L)'
;MAHEIHSFFEDAHNQQVITELLGHGLQIQAQGELGAEFAASTTLAGFLDKLHIPSVGPGGAQKLADKFGSLEAVMDADWLDMRQALPEKQANSVREFFALPENRQLAEASEKQLRDFGMHWQSEKKVVEGLPLSGETWVLTGKVELMSRDVAKEHLESLGAKVAGSVSAKTHCVVAGPGAGSKLTKANELGVKVMDEETFIAFLKKHGLNV
;
A
#
# COMPACT_ATOMS: atom_id res chain seq x y z
N MET A 1 -17.85 -1.37 0.65
CA MET A 1 -17.07 -1.07 -0.56
C MET A 1 -16.63 -2.32 -1.34
N ALA A 2 -15.72 -3.20 -0.89
CA ALA A 2 -15.33 -4.38 -1.69
C ALA A 2 -16.51 -5.35 -1.98
N HIS A 3 -17.33 -5.65 -0.96
CA HIS A 3 -18.55 -6.45 -1.13
C HIS A 3 -19.60 -5.76 -2.01
N GLU A 4 -19.72 -4.43 -1.96
CA GLU A 4 -20.65 -3.68 -2.80
C GLU A 4 -20.19 -3.63 -4.25
N ILE A 5 -18.88 -3.51 -4.50
CA ILE A 5 -18.29 -3.59 -5.84
C ILE A 5 -18.50 -5.00 -6.38
N HIS A 6 -18.20 -6.03 -5.59
CA HIS A 6 -18.40 -7.42 -6.01
C HIS A 6 -19.88 -7.72 -6.30
N SER A 7 -20.78 -7.39 -5.36
CA SER A 7 -22.22 -7.54 -5.54
C SER A 7 -22.74 -6.71 -6.72
N PHE A 8 -22.19 -5.54 -6.97
CA PHE A 8 -22.51 -4.73 -8.15
C PHE A 8 -22.18 -5.47 -9.44
N PHE A 9 -21.03 -6.15 -9.53
CA PHE A 9 -20.66 -6.93 -10.71
C PHE A 9 -21.34 -8.30 -10.81
N GLU A 10 -21.84 -8.85 -9.70
CA GLU A 10 -22.64 -10.08 -9.68
C GLU A 10 -24.13 -9.86 -9.98
N ASP A 11 -24.62 -8.62 -9.82
CA ASP A 11 -26.00 -8.28 -10.11
C ASP A 11 -26.35 -8.48 -11.60
N ALA A 12 -27.44 -9.22 -11.84
CA ALA A 12 -27.84 -9.63 -13.19
C ALA A 12 -28.17 -8.45 -14.11
N HIS A 13 -28.72 -7.36 -13.56
CA HIS A 13 -29.00 -6.15 -14.33
C HIS A 13 -27.70 -5.47 -14.73
N ASN A 14 -26.74 -5.33 -13.81
CA ASN A 14 -25.45 -4.75 -14.12
C ASN A 14 -24.65 -5.59 -15.11
N GLN A 15 -24.70 -6.91 -15.03
CA GLN A 15 -24.10 -7.79 -16.04
C GLN A 15 -24.70 -7.59 -17.43
N GLN A 16 -26.02 -7.39 -17.51
CA GLN A 16 -26.69 -7.09 -18.77
C GLN A 16 -26.24 -5.72 -19.33
N VAL A 17 -26.20 -4.68 -18.48
CA VAL A 17 -25.71 -3.35 -18.88
C VAL A 17 -24.26 -3.40 -19.35
N ILE A 18 -23.38 -4.12 -18.64
CA ILE A 18 -21.98 -4.31 -19.07
C ILE A 18 -21.93 -5.00 -20.44
N THR A 19 -22.75 -6.04 -20.65
CA THR A 19 -22.82 -6.76 -21.93
C THR A 19 -23.27 -5.84 -23.08
N GLU A 20 -24.30 -5.02 -22.86
CA GLU A 20 -24.79 -4.04 -23.84
C GLU A 20 -23.72 -3.00 -24.17
N LEU A 21 -23.05 -2.46 -23.15
CA LEU A 21 -21.97 -1.50 -23.33
C LEU A 21 -20.81 -2.06 -24.16
N LEU A 22 -20.39 -3.30 -23.89
CA LEU A 22 -19.38 -3.99 -24.70
C LEU A 22 -19.86 -4.19 -26.15
N GLY A 23 -21.14 -4.49 -26.35
CA GLY A 23 -21.76 -4.56 -27.68
C GLY A 23 -21.79 -3.22 -28.43
N HIS A 24 -21.78 -2.09 -27.70
CA HIS A 24 -21.74 -0.73 -28.26
C HIS A 24 -20.34 -0.18 -28.48
N GLY A 25 -19.30 -1.01 -28.38
CA GLY A 25 -17.93 -0.65 -28.73
C GLY A 25 -17.07 -0.16 -27.56
N LEU A 26 -17.54 -0.28 -26.31
CA LEU A 26 -16.65 -0.20 -25.17
C LEU A 26 -15.67 -1.38 -25.21
N GLN A 27 -14.38 -1.09 -25.10
CA GLN A 27 -13.33 -2.10 -25.04
C GLN A 27 -12.77 -2.17 -23.62
N ILE A 28 -12.77 -3.37 -23.04
CA ILE A 28 -12.06 -3.63 -21.79
C ILE A 28 -10.57 -3.44 -22.05
N GLN A 29 -9.96 -2.46 -21.40
CA GLN A 29 -8.55 -2.12 -21.61
C GLN A 29 -7.61 -3.16 -20.99
N ALA A 30 -8.03 -3.83 -19.92
CA ALA A 30 -7.28 -4.91 -19.28
C ALA A 30 -8.23 -5.81 -18.47
N GLN A 31 -8.01 -7.12 -18.58
CA GLN A 31 -8.59 -8.14 -17.71
C GLN A 31 -7.50 -9.19 -17.48
N GLY A 32 -7.21 -9.54 -16.23
CA GLY A 32 -6.10 -10.42 -15.91
C GLY A 32 -5.99 -10.72 -14.43
N GLU A 33 -4.90 -11.39 -14.06
CA GLU A 33 -4.56 -11.63 -12.66
C GLU A 33 -4.32 -10.32 -11.91
N LEU A 34 -4.39 -10.37 -10.57
CA LEU A 34 -4.07 -9.24 -9.71
C LEU A 34 -2.70 -8.65 -10.10
N GLY A 35 -2.70 -7.35 -10.43
CA GLY A 35 -1.50 -6.58 -10.71
C GLY A 35 -0.54 -6.58 -9.51
N ALA A 36 0.76 -6.48 -9.77
CA ALA A 36 1.78 -6.52 -8.75
C ALA A 36 1.66 -5.38 -7.73
N GLU A 37 1.14 -4.24 -8.16
CA GLU A 37 0.84 -3.06 -7.34
C GLU A 37 -0.22 -3.34 -6.27
N PHE A 38 -1.13 -4.29 -6.52
CA PHE A 38 -2.17 -4.68 -5.56
C PHE A 38 -1.77 -5.90 -4.74
N ALA A 39 -0.80 -6.70 -5.18
CA ALA A 39 -0.33 -7.90 -4.50
C ALA A 39 0.28 -7.55 -3.13
N ALA A 40 -0.31 -8.09 -2.05
CA ALA A 40 0.05 -7.77 -0.67
C ALA A 40 0.15 -6.25 -0.38
N SER A 41 -0.73 -5.47 -1.02
CA SER A 41 -0.78 -4.00 -0.91
C SER A 41 -1.42 -3.52 0.39
N THR A 42 -2.22 -4.36 1.05
CA THR A 42 -2.86 -4.00 2.32
C THR A 42 -1.92 -4.22 3.50
N THR A 43 -2.20 -3.54 4.62
CA THR A 43 -1.53 -3.74 5.91
C THR A 43 -2.59 -4.00 6.98
N LEU A 44 -2.24 -4.73 8.04
CA LEU A 44 -3.14 -4.93 9.18
C LEU A 44 -3.59 -3.59 9.78
N ALA A 45 -2.67 -2.63 9.93
CA ALA A 45 -2.98 -1.29 10.42
C ALA A 45 -3.99 -0.56 9.51
N GLY A 46 -3.76 -0.57 8.20
CA GLY A 46 -4.67 0.03 7.23
C GLY A 46 -6.05 -0.64 7.25
N PHE A 47 -6.09 -1.97 7.39
CA PHE A 47 -7.34 -2.71 7.51
C PHE A 47 -8.12 -2.35 8.77
N LEU A 48 -7.46 -2.33 9.94
CA LEU A 48 -8.06 -1.94 11.21
C LEU A 48 -8.62 -0.51 11.21
N ASP A 49 -7.93 0.43 10.55
CA ASP A 49 -8.41 1.80 10.33
C ASP A 49 -9.71 1.82 9.50
N LYS A 50 -9.80 0.97 8.46
CA LYS A 50 -10.99 0.85 7.60
C LYS A 50 -12.17 0.11 8.23
N LEU A 51 -11.99 -0.56 9.38
CA LEU A 51 -13.10 -1.08 10.16
C LEU A 51 -13.90 0.02 10.88
N HIS A 52 -13.39 1.26 10.90
CA HIS A 52 -14.04 2.41 11.52
C HIS A 52 -14.39 2.19 13.01
N ILE A 53 -13.48 1.55 13.74
CA ILE A 53 -13.61 1.31 15.19
C ILE A 53 -13.71 2.67 15.91
N PRO A 54 -14.73 2.91 16.75
CA PRO A 54 -14.90 4.19 17.43
C PRO A 54 -13.65 4.63 18.19
N SER A 55 -13.29 5.91 18.07
CA SER A 55 -12.12 6.52 18.73
C SER A 55 -10.75 5.96 18.32
N VAL A 56 -10.67 5.01 17.40
CA VAL A 56 -9.42 4.44 16.87
C VAL A 56 -9.19 4.99 15.47
N GLY A 57 -8.22 5.90 15.35
CA GLY A 57 -7.72 6.36 14.05
C GLY A 57 -6.44 5.64 13.62
N PRO A 58 -5.78 6.11 12.54
CA PRO A 58 -4.62 5.43 11.95
C PRO A 58 -3.49 5.13 12.93
N GLY A 59 -3.20 6.06 13.85
CA GLY A 59 -2.15 5.86 14.85
C GLY A 59 -2.50 4.81 15.92
N GLY A 60 -3.77 4.63 16.24
CA GLY A 60 -4.23 3.56 17.13
C GLY A 60 -4.21 2.20 16.42
N ALA A 61 -4.68 2.17 15.17
CA ALA A 61 -4.63 0.98 14.32
C ALA A 61 -3.20 0.48 14.10
N GLN A 62 -2.23 1.39 13.90
CA GLN A 62 -0.81 1.02 13.80
C GLN A 62 -0.30 0.36 15.09
N LYS A 63 -0.60 0.92 16.26
CA LYS A 63 -0.19 0.34 17.56
C LYS A 63 -0.78 -1.06 17.79
N LEU A 64 -2.03 -1.28 17.39
CA LEU A 64 -2.65 -2.59 17.44
C LEU A 64 -1.92 -3.57 16.52
N ALA A 65 -1.66 -3.18 15.27
CA ALA A 65 -0.95 -4.02 14.32
C ALA A 65 0.45 -4.38 14.81
N ASP A 66 1.20 -3.41 15.33
CA ASP A 66 2.55 -3.60 15.86
C ASP A 66 2.58 -4.54 17.07
N LYS A 67 1.58 -4.44 17.96
CA LYS A 67 1.51 -5.29 19.16
C LYS A 67 1.04 -6.72 18.84
N PHE A 68 -0.02 -6.86 18.06
CA PHE A 68 -0.75 -8.13 17.94
C PHE A 68 -0.43 -8.94 16.67
N GLY A 69 0.03 -8.28 15.59
CA GLY A 69 0.51 -8.94 14.38
C GLY A 69 -0.53 -9.68 13.52
N SER A 70 -1.75 -9.92 14.01
CA SER A 70 -2.84 -10.56 13.27
C SER A 70 -4.20 -10.00 13.69
N LEU A 71 -5.22 -10.13 12.83
CA LEU A 71 -6.59 -9.71 13.15
C LEU A 71 -7.16 -10.56 14.30
N GLU A 72 -6.98 -11.87 14.25
CA GLU A 72 -7.41 -12.81 15.30
C GLU A 72 -6.89 -12.40 16.68
N ALA A 73 -5.58 -12.13 16.79
CA ALA A 73 -4.99 -11.68 18.04
C ALA A 73 -5.55 -10.33 18.54
N VAL A 74 -5.95 -9.42 17.64
CA VAL A 74 -6.63 -8.17 18.04
C VAL A 74 -8.04 -8.44 18.55
N MET A 75 -8.78 -9.34 17.89
CA MET A 75 -10.16 -9.67 18.27
C MET A 75 -10.23 -10.37 19.62
N ASP A 76 -9.28 -11.27 19.90
CA ASP A 76 -9.27 -12.09 21.11
C ASP A 76 -8.42 -11.52 22.25
N ALA A 77 -7.77 -10.37 22.03
CA ALA A 77 -6.98 -9.69 23.05
C ALA A 77 -7.81 -9.35 24.29
N ASP A 78 -7.25 -9.70 25.46
CA ASP A 78 -7.85 -9.35 26.73
C ASP A 78 -7.66 -7.86 27.09
N TRP A 79 -8.26 -7.45 28.20
CA TRP A 79 -8.17 -6.06 28.67
C TRP A 79 -6.74 -5.60 28.94
N LEU A 80 -5.95 -6.44 29.59
CA LEU A 80 -4.60 -6.09 30.01
C LEU A 80 -3.70 -5.90 28.79
N ASP A 81 -3.83 -6.78 27.81
CA ASP A 81 -3.10 -6.67 26.57
C ASP A 81 -3.49 -5.45 25.76
N MET A 82 -4.79 -5.16 25.66
CA MET A 82 -5.30 -4.00 24.95
C MET A 82 -4.78 -2.69 25.56
N ARG A 83 -4.71 -2.59 26.89
CA ARG A 83 -4.23 -1.39 27.60
C ARG A 83 -2.74 -1.12 27.44
N GLN A 84 -1.94 -2.12 27.10
CA GLN A 84 -0.53 -1.93 26.79
C GLN A 84 -0.34 -1.32 25.38
N ALA A 85 -1.26 -1.58 24.44
CA ALA A 85 -1.21 -0.95 23.11
C ALA A 85 -1.88 0.42 23.09
N LEU A 86 -3.02 0.57 23.77
CA LEU A 86 -3.90 1.73 23.62
C LEU A 86 -4.33 2.38 24.96
N PRO A 87 -4.63 3.69 24.97
CA PRO A 87 -5.31 4.35 26.07
C PRO A 87 -6.67 3.69 26.38
N GLU A 88 -7.12 3.85 27.61
CA GLU A 88 -8.31 3.18 28.15
C GLU A 88 -9.56 3.30 27.26
N LYS A 89 -9.89 4.52 26.84
CA LYS A 89 -11.05 4.77 25.98
C LYS A 89 -10.97 3.99 24.66
N GLN A 90 -9.81 4.00 24.01
CA GLN A 90 -9.60 3.32 22.73
C GLN A 90 -9.61 1.79 22.91
N ALA A 91 -8.97 1.29 23.98
CA ALA A 91 -8.97 -0.12 24.32
C ALA A 91 -10.39 -0.65 24.56
N ASN A 92 -11.23 0.09 25.28
CA ASN A 92 -12.64 -0.26 25.45
C ASN A 92 -13.38 -0.28 24.11
N SER A 93 -13.22 0.75 23.28
CA SER A 93 -13.90 0.81 21.98
C SER A 93 -13.53 -0.36 21.05
N VAL A 94 -12.28 -0.82 21.03
CA VAL A 94 -11.88 -2.02 20.26
C VAL A 94 -12.59 -3.27 20.79
N ARG A 95 -12.59 -3.47 22.11
CA ARG A 95 -13.21 -4.65 22.72
C ARG A 95 -14.73 -4.65 22.56
N GLU A 96 -15.37 -3.50 22.73
CA GLU A 96 -16.82 -3.33 22.52
C GLU A 96 -17.19 -3.57 21.05
N PHE A 97 -16.39 -3.05 20.12
CA PHE A 97 -16.60 -3.26 18.69
C PHE A 97 -16.56 -4.76 18.34
N PHE A 98 -15.54 -5.48 18.78
CA PHE A 98 -15.42 -6.93 18.53
C PHE A 98 -16.24 -7.81 19.49
N ALA A 99 -16.91 -7.25 20.50
CA ALA A 99 -17.89 -8.00 21.28
C ALA A 99 -19.18 -8.24 20.47
N LEU A 100 -19.45 -7.41 19.46
CA LEU A 100 -20.57 -7.58 18.54
C LEU A 100 -20.25 -8.64 17.48
N PRO A 101 -21.02 -9.74 17.40
CA PRO A 101 -20.77 -10.81 16.43
C PRO A 101 -20.76 -10.33 14.98
N GLU A 102 -21.62 -9.37 14.61
CA GLU A 102 -21.65 -8.83 13.24
C GLU A 102 -20.32 -8.18 12.82
N ASN A 103 -19.64 -7.49 13.74
CA ASN A 103 -18.39 -6.80 13.46
C ASN A 103 -17.23 -7.79 13.31
N ARG A 104 -17.20 -8.85 14.14
CA ARG A 104 -16.23 -9.95 13.97
C ARG A 104 -16.42 -10.63 12.62
N GLN A 105 -17.65 -11.02 12.29
CA GLN A 105 -17.96 -11.68 11.03
C GLN A 105 -17.60 -10.80 9.82
N LEU A 106 -17.91 -9.50 9.87
CA LEU A 106 -17.54 -8.55 8.82
C LEU A 106 -16.01 -8.46 8.65
N ALA A 107 -15.27 -8.38 9.75
CA ALA A 107 -13.82 -8.27 9.72
C ALA A 107 -13.17 -9.55 9.18
N GLU A 108 -13.60 -10.72 9.64
CA GLU A 108 -13.13 -12.03 9.17
C GLU A 108 -13.46 -12.26 7.68
N ALA A 109 -14.69 -11.97 7.26
CA ALA A 109 -15.09 -12.09 5.87
C ALA A 109 -14.28 -11.17 4.95
N SER A 110 -14.01 -9.94 5.41
CA SER A 110 -13.21 -8.97 4.67
C SER A 110 -11.73 -9.40 4.60
N GLU A 111 -11.15 -9.90 5.70
CA GLU A 111 -9.79 -10.44 5.68
C GLU A 111 -9.69 -11.65 4.74
N LYS A 112 -10.66 -12.56 4.78
CA LYS A 112 -10.71 -13.71 3.87
C LYS A 112 -10.74 -13.27 2.41
N GLN A 113 -11.57 -12.28 2.06
CA GLN A 113 -11.58 -11.74 0.70
C GLN A 113 -10.21 -11.18 0.30
N LEU A 114 -9.57 -10.39 1.15
CA LEU A 114 -8.22 -9.87 0.87
C LEU A 114 -7.20 -10.99 0.61
N ARG A 115 -7.30 -12.12 1.33
CA ARG A 115 -6.45 -13.29 1.10
C ARG A 115 -6.77 -13.96 -0.23
N ASP A 116 -8.05 -14.20 -0.50
CA ASP A 116 -8.52 -14.83 -1.74
C ASP A 116 -8.10 -14.02 -2.99
N PHE A 117 -8.09 -12.69 -2.88
CA PHE A 117 -7.62 -11.80 -3.95
C PHE A 117 -6.09 -11.66 -4.00
N GLY A 118 -5.33 -12.10 -3.00
CA GLY A 118 -3.87 -11.92 -2.95
C GLY A 118 -3.41 -10.52 -2.50
N MET A 119 -4.32 -9.71 -1.94
CA MET A 119 -4.05 -8.35 -1.47
C MET A 119 -3.64 -8.29 0.01
N HIS A 120 -3.80 -9.40 0.75
CA HIS A 120 -3.59 -9.48 2.19
C HIS A 120 -2.14 -9.22 2.60
N TRP A 121 -1.92 -8.69 3.79
CA TRP A 121 -0.59 -8.35 4.30
C TRP A 121 0.35 -9.56 4.51
N GLN A 122 -0.16 -10.79 4.45
CA GLN A 122 0.63 -12.03 4.44
C GLN A 122 0.67 -12.69 3.05
N SER A 123 0.00 -12.14 2.04
CA SER A 123 0.11 -12.64 0.68
C SER A 123 1.51 -12.40 0.12
N GLU A 124 1.90 -13.20 -0.86
CA GLU A 124 3.16 -12.99 -1.55
C GLU A 124 3.12 -11.70 -2.36
N LYS A 125 4.14 -10.86 -2.20
CA LYS A 125 4.34 -9.74 -3.11
C LYS A 125 4.74 -10.29 -4.47
N LYS A 126 3.90 -10.03 -5.48
CA LYS A 126 4.32 -10.21 -6.87
C LYS A 126 5.37 -9.13 -7.16
N VAL A 127 6.63 -9.54 -7.28
CA VAL A 127 7.66 -8.70 -7.90
C VAL A 127 7.51 -8.91 -9.40
N VAL A 128 7.30 -7.84 -10.15
CA VAL A 128 7.35 -7.95 -11.62
C VAL A 128 8.81 -8.18 -12.00
N GLU A 129 9.16 -9.44 -12.28
CA GLU A 129 10.45 -9.78 -12.87
C GLU A 129 10.52 -9.22 -14.30
N GLY A 130 11.68 -8.67 -14.68
CA GLY A 130 11.89 -8.06 -16.00
C GLY A 130 11.61 -6.56 -16.09
N LEU A 131 11.17 -5.91 -15.01
CA LEU A 131 11.11 -4.45 -14.98
C LEU A 131 12.53 -3.82 -14.87
N PRO A 132 12.74 -2.63 -15.46
CA PRO A 132 14.08 -2.03 -15.59
C PRO A 132 14.82 -1.80 -14.27
N LEU A 133 14.09 -1.61 -13.17
CA LEU A 133 14.65 -1.33 -11.84
C LEU A 133 14.35 -2.45 -10.83
N SER A 134 13.97 -3.64 -11.30
CA SER A 134 13.63 -4.75 -10.42
C SER A 134 14.79 -5.12 -9.48
N GLY A 135 14.51 -5.18 -8.18
CA GLY A 135 15.51 -5.45 -7.14
C GLY A 135 16.36 -4.24 -6.72
N GLU A 136 16.25 -3.11 -7.40
CA GLU A 136 16.97 -1.90 -7.03
C GLU A 136 16.29 -1.18 -5.86
N THR A 137 17.10 -0.59 -4.97
CA THR A 137 16.61 0.28 -3.89
C THR A 137 16.96 1.72 -4.17
N TRP A 138 15.94 2.58 -4.25
CA TRP A 138 16.06 3.99 -4.58
C TRP A 138 15.69 4.88 -3.40
N VAL A 139 16.28 6.06 -3.29
CA VAL A 139 15.94 7.05 -2.26
C VAL A 139 15.68 8.40 -2.90
N LEU A 140 14.51 8.98 -2.62
CA LEU A 140 14.19 10.34 -3.00
C LEU A 140 14.60 11.30 -1.87
N THR A 141 15.32 12.39 -2.17
CA THR A 141 15.71 13.40 -1.19
C THR A 141 15.75 14.80 -1.79
N GLY A 142 15.55 15.83 -0.97
CA GLY A 142 15.40 17.21 -1.41
C GLY A 142 13.96 17.55 -1.83
N LYS A 143 13.78 18.79 -2.31
CA LYS A 143 12.53 19.21 -2.96
C LYS A 143 12.50 18.65 -4.38
N VAL A 144 11.35 18.12 -4.78
CA VAL A 144 11.06 17.73 -6.16
C VAL A 144 10.12 18.82 -6.66
N GLU A 145 10.60 19.69 -7.53
CA GLU A 145 9.88 20.89 -7.99
C GLU A 145 9.08 20.64 -9.27
N LEU A 146 9.52 19.69 -10.10
CA LEU A 146 8.93 19.33 -11.38
C LEU A 146 7.86 18.24 -11.26
N MET A 147 7.84 17.46 -10.17
CA MET A 147 6.75 16.53 -9.84
C MET A 147 6.60 16.35 -8.32
N SER A 148 5.45 15.85 -7.88
CA SER A 148 5.29 15.52 -6.46
C SER A 148 6.14 14.31 -6.08
N ARG A 149 6.60 14.26 -4.82
CA ARG A 149 7.39 13.14 -4.30
C ARG A 149 6.62 11.81 -4.35
N ASP A 150 5.30 11.86 -4.19
CA ASP A 150 4.44 10.67 -4.26
C ASP A 150 4.35 10.14 -5.69
N VAL A 151 4.21 11.02 -6.69
CA VAL A 151 4.23 10.64 -8.11
C VAL A 151 5.60 10.06 -8.51
N ALA A 152 6.70 10.70 -8.07
CA ALA A 152 8.05 10.18 -8.30
C ALA A 152 8.23 8.77 -7.71
N LYS A 153 7.66 8.53 -6.53
CA LYS A 153 7.69 7.24 -5.85
C LYS A 153 6.89 6.19 -6.63
N GLU A 154 5.66 6.53 -7.03
CA GLU A 154 4.81 5.65 -7.85
C GLU A 154 5.49 5.26 -9.17
N HIS A 155 6.12 6.22 -9.85
CA HIS A 155 6.88 5.94 -11.08
C HIS A 155 8.04 4.97 -10.84
N LEU A 156 8.83 5.18 -9.79
CA LEU A 156 9.92 4.25 -9.44
C LEU A 156 9.40 2.85 -9.10
N GLU A 157 8.32 2.77 -8.32
CA GLU A 157 7.70 1.49 -7.95
C GLU A 157 7.10 0.79 -9.18
N SER A 158 6.52 1.54 -10.12
CA SER A 158 6.02 1.01 -11.40
C SER A 158 7.13 0.44 -12.31
N LEU A 159 8.38 0.88 -12.13
CA LEU A 159 9.57 0.32 -12.78
C LEU A 159 10.24 -0.80 -11.96
N GLY A 160 9.63 -1.23 -10.85
CA GLY A 160 10.10 -2.34 -10.02
C GLY A 160 11.09 -1.95 -8.92
N ALA A 161 11.37 -0.65 -8.74
CA ALA A 161 12.27 -0.18 -7.70
C ALA A 161 11.58 -0.18 -6.33
N LYS A 162 12.35 -0.48 -5.28
CA LYS A 162 11.95 -0.24 -3.89
C LYS A 162 12.35 1.17 -3.45
N VAL A 163 11.40 2.03 -3.10
CA VAL A 163 11.72 3.37 -2.58
C VAL A 163 11.88 3.35 -1.06
N ALA A 164 13.08 3.67 -0.57
CA ALA A 164 13.43 3.70 0.85
C ALA A 164 13.53 5.13 1.40
N GLY A 165 13.31 5.28 2.71
CA GLY A 165 13.42 6.58 3.41
C GLY A 165 14.83 6.96 3.85
N SER A 166 15.79 6.02 3.80
CA SER A 166 17.15 6.20 4.28
C SER A 166 18.18 5.65 3.28
N VAL A 167 19.34 6.30 3.23
CA VAL A 167 20.48 5.85 2.42
C VAL A 167 21.30 4.84 3.22
N SER A 168 21.60 3.71 2.58
CA SER A 168 22.40 2.60 3.13
C SER A 168 23.34 2.05 2.06
N ALA A 169 24.25 1.14 2.44
CA ALA A 169 25.10 0.44 1.48
C ALA A 169 24.32 -0.43 0.47
N LYS A 170 23.02 -0.71 0.73
CA LYS A 170 22.13 -1.42 -0.19
C LYS A 170 21.38 -0.48 -1.15
N THR A 171 21.54 0.83 -1.01
CA THR A 171 20.92 1.81 -1.89
C THR A 171 21.63 1.80 -3.23
N HIS A 172 20.87 1.63 -4.31
CA HIS A 172 21.39 1.59 -5.68
C HIS A 172 21.44 2.99 -6.29
N CYS A 173 20.42 3.81 -6.04
CA CYS A 173 20.40 5.19 -6.52
C CYS A 173 19.71 6.15 -5.56
N VAL A 174 20.16 7.40 -5.56
CA VAL A 174 19.55 8.52 -4.86
C VAL A 174 19.15 9.60 -5.86
N VAL A 175 17.88 9.97 -5.90
CA VAL A 175 17.42 11.16 -6.63
C VAL A 175 17.46 12.33 -5.67
N ALA A 176 18.30 13.32 -5.98
CA ALA A 176 18.60 14.46 -5.13
C ALA A 176 18.16 15.76 -5.80
N GLY A 177 17.06 16.33 -5.31
CA GLY A 177 16.64 17.68 -5.67
C GLY A 177 17.23 18.74 -4.74
N PRO A 178 16.91 20.03 -4.96
CA PRO A 178 17.41 21.14 -4.14
C PRO A 178 17.17 20.90 -2.64
N GLY A 179 18.21 21.08 -1.82
CA GLY A 179 18.14 20.91 -0.37
C GLY A 179 18.21 19.45 0.13
N ALA A 180 18.68 18.50 -0.70
CA ALA A 180 18.85 17.09 -0.34
C ALA A 180 19.71 16.79 0.91
N GLY A 181 20.56 17.75 1.33
CA GLY A 181 21.22 17.79 2.63
C GLY A 181 21.97 16.51 3.02
N SER A 182 21.71 16.03 4.24
CA SER A 182 22.43 14.92 4.88
C SER A 182 22.31 13.56 4.17
N LYS A 183 21.26 13.34 3.37
CA LYS A 183 21.11 12.09 2.59
C LYS A 183 22.00 12.08 1.34
N LEU A 184 22.18 13.24 0.71
CA LEU A 184 23.10 13.39 -0.42
C LEU A 184 24.55 13.19 0.03
N THR A 185 24.94 13.79 1.16
CA THR A 185 26.26 13.58 1.76
C THR A 185 26.52 12.09 2.01
N LYS A 186 25.56 11.41 2.66
CA LYS A 186 25.68 9.97 2.93
C LYS A 186 25.74 9.11 1.66
N ALA A 187 25.03 9.49 0.61
CA ALA A 187 25.09 8.80 -0.69
C ALA A 187 26.49 8.90 -1.30
N ASN A 188 27.08 10.09 -1.28
CA ASN A 188 28.43 10.33 -1.78
C ASN A 188 29.49 9.58 -0.95
N GLU A 189 29.39 9.57 0.37
CA GLU A 189 30.29 8.81 1.27
C GLU A 189 30.27 7.30 0.99
N LEU A 190 29.09 6.76 0.66
CA LEU A 190 28.91 5.35 0.36
C LEU A 190 29.15 5.00 -1.12
N GLY A 191 29.47 5.98 -1.96
CA GLY A 191 29.68 5.78 -3.41
C GLY A 191 28.41 5.37 -4.16
N VAL A 192 27.23 5.71 -3.62
CA VAL A 192 25.93 5.41 -4.25
C VAL A 192 25.69 6.36 -5.41
N LYS A 193 25.12 5.86 -6.52
CA LYS A 193 24.78 6.66 -7.69
C LYS A 193 23.79 7.77 -7.31
N VAL A 194 24.09 9.01 -7.67
CA VAL A 194 23.20 10.16 -7.48
C VAL A 194 22.70 10.66 -8.83
N MET A 195 21.40 10.92 -8.93
CA MET A 195 20.76 11.62 -10.05
C MET A 195 20.11 12.90 -9.55
N ASP A 196 20.21 13.97 -10.35
CA ASP A 196 19.39 15.16 -10.14
C ASP A 196 17.98 14.97 -10.73
N GLU A 197 17.13 15.96 -10.50
CA GLU A 197 15.73 15.92 -10.92
C GLU A 197 15.57 15.89 -12.45
N GLU A 198 16.37 16.66 -13.20
CA GLU A 198 16.32 16.69 -14.67
C GLU A 198 16.71 15.34 -15.28
N THR A 199 17.78 14.72 -14.77
CA THR A 199 18.23 13.40 -15.20
C THR A 199 17.20 12.32 -14.84
N PHE A 200 16.55 12.45 -13.68
CA PHE A 200 15.49 11.54 -13.27
C PHE A 200 14.28 11.61 -14.22
N ILE A 201 13.85 12.80 -14.63
CA ILE A 201 12.75 12.97 -15.59
C ILE A 201 13.12 12.38 -16.95
N ALA A 202 14.33 12.65 -17.44
CA ALA A 202 14.81 12.05 -18.69
C ALA A 202 14.85 10.52 -18.60
N PHE A 203 15.25 9.98 -17.44
CA PHE A 203 15.25 8.55 -17.15
C PHE A 203 13.83 7.97 -17.20
N LEU A 204 12.84 8.62 -16.58
CA LEU A 204 11.44 8.18 -16.59
C LEU A 204 10.85 8.20 -18.01
N LYS A 205 11.11 9.28 -18.79
CA LYS A 205 10.67 9.39 -20.19
C LYS A 205 11.26 8.30 -21.07
N LYS A 206 12.54 7.94 -20.86
CA LYS A 206 13.18 6.82 -21.56
C LYS A 206 12.49 5.48 -21.29
N HIS A 207 11.84 5.33 -20.14
CA HIS A 207 11.09 4.13 -19.76
C HIS A 207 9.58 4.24 -20.04
N GLY A 208 9.15 5.21 -20.85
CA GLY A 208 7.77 5.33 -21.32
C GLY A 208 6.80 5.95 -20.30
N LEU A 209 7.31 6.55 -19.22
CA LEU A 209 6.49 7.25 -18.24
C LEU A 209 6.35 8.73 -18.62
N ASN A 210 5.11 9.22 -18.64
CA ASN A 210 4.81 10.62 -18.90
C ASN A 210 4.98 11.43 -17.62
N VAL A 211 5.80 12.47 -17.74
CA VAL A 211 6.23 13.37 -16.65
C VAL A 211 6.19 14.80 -17.13
#